data_AF-A0A528N527-F1
#
_entry.id   AF-A0A528N527-F1
#
_cell.length_a   1.000
_cell.length_b   1.000
_cell.length_c   1.000
_cell.angle_alpha   90.00
_cell.angle_beta   90.00
_cell.angle_gamma   90.00
#
_symmetry.space_group_name_H-M   'P 1'
#
loop_
_entity.id
_entity.type
_entity.pdbx_description
1 polymer ?
#
loop_
_entity_poly.entity_id
_entity_poly.type
_entity_poly.pdbx_seq_one_letter_code
_entity_poly.pdbx_strand_id
1 'polypeptide(L)'
;LDAEHGGIVLGPTRAEVEAFRQSSSSFAARRNRAETFLTRPAVTKAGTAVRVQVNIADPSDVDGIDVSICDGVGLMRTEFLFGKMLPDEETQYRAYRKV
;
A
#
# COMPACT_ATOMS: atom_id res chain seq x y z
N LEU A 1 -2.89 8.87 -17.84
CA LEU A 1 -2.71 9.32 -16.44
C LEU A 1 -1.26 9.13 -16.09
N ASP A 2 -0.59 10.21 -15.70
CA ASP A 2 0.71 10.18 -15.03
C ASP A 2 0.47 10.35 -13.54
N ALA A 3 0.40 9.24 -12.82
CA ALA A 3 0.17 9.25 -11.37
C ALA A 3 1.42 9.65 -10.58
N GLU A 4 2.60 9.64 -11.20
CA GLU A 4 3.85 10.01 -10.52
C GLU A 4 4.01 11.54 -10.45
N HIS A 5 3.58 12.26 -11.50
CA HIS A 5 3.63 13.73 -11.55
C HIS A 5 2.25 14.39 -11.37
N GLY A 6 1.19 13.59 -11.16
CA GLY A 6 -0.16 14.08 -10.85
C GLY A 6 -0.90 14.70 -12.04
N GLY A 7 -0.64 14.25 -13.26
CA GLY A 7 -1.16 14.86 -14.50
C GLY A 7 -1.95 13.92 -15.40
N ILE A 8 -2.82 14.48 -16.24
CA ILE A 8 -3.51 13.75 -17.31
C ILE A 8 -3.23 14.46 -18.63
N VAL A 9 -2.63 13.74 -19.59
CA VAL A 9 -2.45 14.20 -20.96
C VAL A 9 -3.57 13.61 -21.82
N LEU A 10 -4.37 14.48 -22.43
CA LEU A 10 -5.43 14.11 -23.36
C LEU A 10 -4.92 14.27 -24.79
N GLY A 11 -5.13 13.25 -25.63
CA GLY A 11 -4.63 13.24 -27.01
C GLY A 11 -3.10 13.35 -27.11
N PRO A 12 -2.33 12.46 -26.43
CA PRO A 12 -0.88 12.59 -26.41
C PRO A 12 -0.27 12.40 -27.80
N THR A 13 0.73 13.22 -28.10
CA THR A 13 1.59 13.06 -29.26
C THR A 13 2.41 11.76 -29.16
N ARG A 14 2.96 11.29 -30.29
CA ARG A 14 3.87 10.14 -30.30
C ARG A 14 5.09 10.33 -29.39
N ALA A 15 5.63 11.55 -29.32
CA ALA A 15 6.78 11.87 -28.48
C ALA A 15 6.43 11.75 -26.99
N GLU A 16 5.26 12.25 -26.58
CA GLU A 16 4.77 12.13 -25.19
C GLU A 16 4.51 10.67 -24.81
N VAL A 17 3.91 9.87 -25.71
CA VAL A 17 3.72 8.43 -25.48
C VAL A 17 5.06 7.74 -25.23
N GLU A 18 6.09 8.06 -26.01
CA GLU A 18 7.40 7.44 -25.85
C GLU A 18 8.09 7.88 -24.56
N ALA A 19 7.98 9.15 -24.18
CA ALA A 19 8.45 9.64 -22.89
C ALA A 19 7.76 8.92 -21.72
N PHE A 20 6.44 8.68 -21.80
CA PHE A 20 5.72 7.93 -20.76
C PHE A 20 6.15 6.46 -20.68
N ARG A 21 6.49 5.81 -21.79
CA ARG A 21 7.03 4.45 -21.79
C ARG A 21 8.37 4.37 -21.08
N GLN A 22 9.25 5.35 -21.32
CA GLN A 22 10.54 5.44 -20.63
C GLN A 22 10.35 5.68 -19.13
N SER A 23 9.46 6.59 -18.75
CA SER A 23 9.12 6.85 -17.35
C SER A 23 8.58 5.60 -16.64
N SER A 24 7.63 4.91 -17.28
CA SER A 24 7.06 3.64 -16.78
C SER A 24 8.12 2.56 -16.59
N SER A 25 9.07 2.45 -17.52
CA SER A 25 10.20 1.51 -17.41
C SER A 25 11.14 1.86 -16.25
N SER A 26 11.41 3.15 -16.04
CA SER A 26 12.19 3.64 -14.90
C SER A 26 11.48 3.39 -13.56
N PHE A 27 10.16 3.57 -13.52
CA PHE A 27 9.33 3.22 -12.36
C PHE A 27 9.39 1.73 -12.03
N ALA A 28 9.22 0.86 -13.04
CA ALA A 28 9.34 -0.58 -12.86
C ALA A 28 10.74 -0.99 -12.34
N ALA A 29 11.81 -0.39 -12.88
CA ALA A 29 13.17 -0.65 -12.40
C ALA A 29 13.37 -0.23 -10.93
N ARG A 30 12.80 0.91 -10.51
CA ARG A 30 12.84 1.34 -9.10
C ARG A 30 12.04 0.41 -8.19
N ARG A 31 10.85 -0.03 -8.63
CA ARG A 31 10.02 -1.00 -7.91
C ARG A 31 10.78 -2.32 -7.70
N ASN A 32 11.37 -2.88 -8.74
CA ASN A 32 12.13 -4.14 -8.64
C ASN A 32 13.32 -4.02 -7.67
N ARG A 33 13.98 -2.86 -7.62
CA ARG A 33 15.04 -2.61 -6.62
C ARG A 33 14.47 -2.56 -5.21
N ALA A 34 13.32 -1.90 -5.01
CA ALA A 34 12.65 -1.82 -3.72
C ALA A 34 12.20 -3.21 -3.21
N GLU A 35 11.76 -4.10 -4.11
CA GLU A 35 11.36 -5.48 -3.76
C GLU A 35 12.49 -6.26 -3.06
N THR A 36 13.76 -5.97 -3.35
CA THR A 36 14.91 -6.59 -2.67
C THR A 36 15.04 -6.24 -1.19
N PHE A 37 14.24 -5.28 -0.69
CA PHE A 37 14.24 -4.84 0.70
C PHE A 37 13.05 -5.33 1.51
N LEU A 38 12.07 -6.00 0.90
CA LEU A 38 10.80 -6.32 1.57
C LEU A 38 10.97 -7.10 2.88
N THR A 39 11.88 -8.08 2.91
CA THR A 39 12.12 -8.93 4.09
C THR A 39 13.30 -8.46 4.95
N ARG A 40 13.91 -7.31 4.61
CA ARG A 40 15.07 -6.77 5.34
C ARG A 40 14.60 -5.93 6.52
N PRO A 41 15.31 -5.93 7.66
CA PRO A 41 14.99 -5.06 8.78
C PRO A 41 14.98 -3.58 8.37
N ALA A 42 13.96 -2.85 8.80
CA ALA A 42 13.87 -1.41 8.60
C ALA A 42 14.74 -0.67 9.63
N VAL A 43 15.85 -0.09 9.17
CA VAL A 43 16.84 0.57 10.03
C VAL A 43 17.26 1.89 9.39
N THR A 44 17.37 2.96 10.18
CA THR A 44 17.91 4.23 9.72
C THR A 44 19.40 4.11 9.38
N LYS A 45 19.96 5.10 8.66
CA LYS A 45 21.42 5.14 8.39
C LYS A 45 22.27 5.15 9.66
N ALA A 46 21.72 5.61 10.79
CA ALA A 46 22.39 5.65 12.09
C ALA A 46 22.20 4.36 12.92
N GLY A 47 21.52 3.34 12.40
CA GLY A 47 21.33 2.06 13.09
C GLY A 47 20.08 1.97 13.96
N THR A 48 19.20 2.99 13.97
CA THR A 48 17.96 2.95 14.74
C THR A 48 16.92 2.08 14.02
N ALA A 49 16.45 1.01 14.68
CA ALA A 49 15.34 0.21 14.17
C ALA A 49 14.02 1.00 14.19
N VAL A 50 13.22 0.83 13.14
CA VAL A 50 11.88 1.42 13.03
C VAL A 50 10.88 0.32 12.65
N ARG A 51 9.63 0.44 13.10
CA ARG A 51 8.57 -0.48 12.70
C ARG A 51 7.86 0.01 11.44
N VAL A 52 7.72 -0.86 10.45
CA VAL A 52 6.95 -0.65 9.23
C VAL A 52 5.67 -1.46 9.34
N GLN A 53 4.57 -0.78 9.61
CA GLN A 53 3.26 -1.41 9.81
C GLN A 53 2.30 -1.01 8.69
N VAL A 54 1.35 -1.88 8.40
CA VAL A 54 0.33 -1.63 7.38
C VAL A 54 -0.87 -0.90 7.98
N ASN A 55 -1.53 -0.11 7.12
CA ASN A 55 -2.85 0.43 7.40
C ASN A 55 -3.87 -0.39 6.61
N ILE A 56 -4.85 -0.97 7.30
CA ILE A 56 -5.93 -1.76 6.70
C ILE A 56 -7.27 -1.04 6.87
N ALA A 57 -8.22 -1.32 5.98
CA ALA A 57 -9.56 -0.74 5.98
C ALA A 57 -10.65 -1.82 6.05
N ASP A 58 -10.39 -2.99 5.47
CA ASP A 58 -11.23 -4.18 5.61
C ASP A 58 -10.46 -5.26 6.41
N PRO A 59 -11.12 -6.00 7.32
CA PRO A 59 -10.51 -7.15 7.99
C PRO A 59 -9.87 -8.16 7.03
N SER A 60 -10.34 -8.25 5.79
CA SER A 60 -9.82 -9.16 4.76
C SER A 60 -8.59 -8.65 4.04
N ASP A 61 -8.19 -7.39 4.27
CA ASP A 61 -6.92 -6.88 3.73
C ASP A 61 -5.73 -7.71 4.23
N VAL A 62 -5.81 -8.25 5.45
CA VAL A 62 -4.76 -9.11 6.03
C VAL A 62 -4.54 -10.40 5.25
N ASP A 63 -5.55 -10.90 4.53
CA ASP A 63 -5.46 -12.15 3.76
C ASP A 63 -4.46 -12.02 2.59
N GLY A 64 -4.23 -10.79 2.10
CA GLY A 64 -3.31 -10.50 1.01
C GLY A 64 -1.94 -9.99 1.46
N ILE A 65 -1.68 -9.88 2.77
CA ILE A 65 -0.46 -9.29 3.31
C ILE A 65 0.49 -10.40 3.75
N ASP A 66 1.67 -10.45 3.15
CA ASP A 66 2.73 -11.33 3.61
C ASP A 66 3.31 -10.81 4.94
N VAL A 67 3.14 -11.60 6.01
CA VAL A 67 3.60 -11.23 7.35
C VAL A 67 5.12 -11.09 7.46
N SER A 68 5.88 -11.60 6.49
CA SER A 68 7.34 -11.45 6.45
C SER A 68 7.82 -10.07 6.00
N ILE A 69 6.93 -9.24 5.44
CA ILE A 69 7.27 -7.94 4.85
C ILE A 69 6.77 -6.73 5.66
N CYS A 70 6.15 -6.97 6.82
CA CYS A 70 5.66 -5.91 7.70
C CYS A 70 5.75 -6.34 9.17
N ASP A 71 5.80 -5.35 10.06
CA ASP A 71 5.87 -5.53 11.52
C ASP A 71 4.48 -5.59 12.18
N GLY A 72 3.41 -5.78 11.38
CA GLY A 72 2.02 -5.87 11.83
C GLY A 72 1.12 -4.75 11.31
N VAL A 73 -0.09 -4.66 11.89
CA VAL A 73 -1.10 -3.64 11.58
C VAL A 73 -0.94 -2.46 12.54
N GLY A 74 -0.62 -1.28 12.00
CA GLY A 74 -0.44 -0.06 12.79
C GLY A 74 -1.74 0.74 12.92
N LEU A 75 -2.67 0.54 11.99
CA LEU A 75 -3.98 1.17 11.95
C LEU A 75 -4.97 0.27 11.21
N MET A 76 -6.08 -0.05 11.86
CA MET A 76 -7.29 -0.54 11.21
C MET A 76 -8.31 0.60 11.17
N ARG A 77 -8.74 1.00 9.98
CA ARG A 77 -9.76 2.02 9.78
C ARG A 77 -11.15 1.41 9.95
N THR A 78 -11.69 1.51 11.16
CA THR A 78 -12.96 0.87 11.52
C THR A 78 -14.17 1.60 10.94
N GLU A 79 -14.02 2.83 10.47
CA GLU A 79 -15.13 3.65 9.94
C GLU A 79 -15.81 3.00 8.74
N PHE A 80 -15.11 2.16 7.98
CA PHE A 80 -15.69 1.43 6.85
C PHE A 80 -16.65 0.31 7.27
N LEU A 81 -16.57 -0.14 8.52
CA LEU A 81 -17.56 -1.03 9.11
C LEU A 81 -18.89 -0.31 9.38
N PHE A 82 -18.84 1.01 9.56
CA PHE A 82 -19.99 1.88 9.83
C PHE A 82 -20.55 2.46 8.52
N GLY A 83 -21.05 1.58 7.65
CA GLY A 83 -21.70 1.93 6.40
C GLY A 83 -23.07 2.59 6.60
N LYS A 84 -24.04 2.28 5.72
CA LYS A 84 -25.41 2.84 5.82
C LYS A 84 -26.19 2.37 7.04
N MET A 85 -25.85 1.19 7.57
CA MET A 85 -26.41 0.63 8.79
C MET A 85 -25.31 0.50 9.84
N LEU A 86 -25.65 0.74 11.10
CA LEU A 86 -24.72 0.54 12.20
C LEU A 86 -24.46 -0.96 12.37
N PRO A 87 -23.19 -1.41 12.42
CA PRO A 87 -22.87 -2.80 12.70
C PRO A 87 -23.21 -3.10 14.17
N ASP A 88 -23.80 -4.27 14.42
CA ASP A 88 -23.98 -4.76 15.78
C ASP A 88 -22.63 -5.16 16.41
N GLU A 89 -22.66 -5.45 17.71
CA GLU A 89 -21.46 -5.85 18.47
C GLU A 89 -20.83 -7.13 17.91
N GLU A 90 -21.63 -8.13 17.53
CA GLU A 90 -21.14 -9.40 17.00
C GLU A 90 -20.40 -9.22 15.67
N THR A 91 -20.90 -8.33 14.81
CA THR A 91 -20.24 -7.97 13.55
C THR A 91 -18.89 -7.30 13.81
N GLN A 92 -18.85 -6.36 14.75
CA GLN A 92 -17.61 -5.70 15.17
C GLN A 92 -16.61 -6.69 15.76
N TYR A 93 -17.06 -7.55 16.66
CA TYR A 93 -16.25 -8.59 17.28
C TYR A 93 -15.61 -9.51 16.24
N ARG A 94 -16.39 -10.00 15.26
CA ARG A 94 -15.87 -10.85 14.18
C ARG A 94 -14.83 -10.13 13.31
N ALA A 95 -15.07 -8.86 13.01
CA ALA A 95 -14.15 -8.04 12.23
C ALA A 95 -12.80 -7.90 12.95
N TYR A 96 -12.81 -7.59 14.25
CA TYR A 96 -11.58 -7.44 15.04
C TYR A 96 -10.87 -8.77 15.31
N ARG A 97 -11.62 -9.85 15.57
CA ARG A 97 -11.04 -11.17 15.83
C ARG A 97 -10.35 -11.77 14.61
N LYS A 98 -10.74 -11.37 13.39
CA LYS A 98 -10.15 -11.87 12.15
C LYS A 98 -8.72 -11.37 11.95
N VAL A 99 -8.47 -10.11 12.33
CA VAL A 99 -7.17 -9.43 12.22
C VAL A 99 -6.21 -9.96 13.28
#